data_AF-K3W9W8-F1
#
_entry.id   AF-K3W9W8-F1
#
_cell.length_a   1.000
_cell.length_b   1.000
_cell.length_c   1.000
_cell.angle_alpha   90.00
_cell.angle_beta   90.00
_cell.angle_gamma   90.00
#
_symmetry.space_group_name_H-M   'P 1'
#
loop_
_entity.id
_entity.type
_entity.pdbx_description
1 polymer ?
#
loop_
_entity_poly.entity_id
_entity_poly.type
_entity_poly.pdbx_seq_one_letter_code
_entity_poly.pdbx_strand_id
1 'polypeptide(L)'
;MFDKAPTTLREEIVTADYIMELRCGMDTCVKTFKARQKAIQQLLVYWEKGNLLDGFRFLSQLPNGKREALVVDVLRITDFQALGLDLEGCTLLLPLVTELLVSKFEMYVILGTD
;
A
#
# COMPACT_ATOMS: atom_id res chain seq x y z
N MET A 1 9.84 36.69 -51.24
CA MET A 1 8.59 35.90 -51.11
C MET A 1 8.98 34.64 -50.35
N PHE A 2 8.67 34.65 -49.05
CA PHE A 2 8.77 33.60 -48.04
C PHE A 2 10.13 32.90 -47.82
N ASP A 3 10.82 33.39 -46.79
CA ASP A 3 11.78 32.64 -45.99
C ASP A 3 11.20 31.26 -45.64
N LYS A 4 11.95 30.22 -45.98
CA LYS A 4 11.70 28.88 -45.47
C LYS A 4 12.10 28.92 -43.99
N ALA A 5 11.11 29.08 -43.12
CA ALA A 5 11.30 28.90 -41.68
C ALA A 5 12.03 27.57 -41.44
N PRO A 6 13.04 27.51 -40.57
CA PRO A 6 13.57 26.22 -40.16
C PRO A 6 12.41 25.50 -39.49
N THR A 7 11.97 24.39 -40.08
CA THR A 7 11.06 23.44 -39.45
C THR A 7 11.75 23.04 -38.15
N THR A 8 11.35 23.69 -37.06
CA THR A 8 11.86 23.43 -35.73
C THR A 8 11.68 21.95 -35.47
N LEU A 9 12.82 21.27 -35.34
CA LEU A 9 13.02 19.95 -34.73
C LEU A 9 12.13 19.78 -33.49
N ARG A 10 10.86 19.42 -33.70
CA ARG A 10 9.87 19.22 -32.64
C ARG A 10 9.09 17.93 -32.85
N GLU A 11 9.67 17.02 -33.60
CA GLU A 11 9.20 15.65 -33.79
C GLU A 11 10.13 14.72 -33.00
N GLU A 12 9.56 14.19 -31.91
CA GLU A 12 9.89 12.88 -31.34
C GLU A 12 11.33 12.62 -30.85
N ILE A 13 11.71 13.26 -29.74
CA ILE A 13 12.76 12.71 -28.86
C ILE A 13 12.12 12.36 -27.51
N VAL A 14 11.09 11.51 -27.56
CA VAL A 14 10.52 10.84 -26.38
C VAL A 14 10.03 9.48 -26.84
N THR A 15 10.89 8.46 -26.84
CA THR A 15 10.41 7.13 -27.23
C THR A 15 11.04 6.02 -26.41
N ALA A 16 12.33 5.71 -26.54
CA ALA A 16 12.88 4.52 -25.89
C ALA A 16 13.05 4.65 -24.36
N ASP A 17 13.78 5.67 -23.90
CA ASP A 17 14.13 5.80 -22.47
C ASP A 17 12.90 6.08 -21.60
N TYR A 18 12.01 6.96 -22.06
CA TYR A 18 10.74 7.24 -21.39
C TYR A 18 9.83 5.99 -21.29
N ILE A 19 9.70 5.21 -22.37
CA ILE A 19 8.93 3.97 -22.34
C ILE A 19 9.58 2.95 -21.41
N MET A 20 10.91 2.89 -21.38
CA MET A 20 11.66 2.00 -20.50
C MET A 20 11.46 2.37 -19.01
N GLU A 21 11.52 3.66 -18.66
CA GLU A 21 11.25 4.14 -17.30
C GLU A 21 9.81 3.83 -16.86
N LEU A 22 8.83 4.07 -17.74
CA LEU A 22 7.43 3.70 -17.48
C LEU A 22 7.26 2.20 -17.23
N ARG A 23 7.91 1.35 -18.04
CA ARG A 23 7.87 -0.11 -17.86
C ARG A 23 8.51 -0.52 -16.54
N CYS A 24 9.64 0.08 -16.17
CA CYS A 24 10.30 -0.18 -14.89
C CYS A 24 9.40 0.16 -13.70
N GLY A 25 8.74 1.33 -13.75
CA GLY A 25 7.75 1.74 -12.75
C GLY A 25 6.56 0.78 -12.70
N MET A 26 6.01 0.41 -13.86
CA MET A 26 4.90 -0.54 -13.97
C MET A 26 5.25 -1.91 -13.37
N ASP A 27 6.41 -2.47 -13.70
CA ASP A 27 6.85 -3.76 -13.17
C ASP A 27 6.97 -3.74 -11.64
N THR A 28 7.50 -2.64 -11.10
CA THR A 28 7.60 -2.43 -9.65
C THR A 28 6.22 -2.33 -9.00
N CYS A 29 5.30 -1.56 -9.60
CA CYS A 29 3.92 -1.44 -9.14
C CYS A 29 3.22 -2.81 -9.16
N VAL A 30 3.29 -3.56 -10.26
CA VAL A 30 2.64 -4.88 -10.39
C VAL A 30 3.16 -5.85 -9.34
N LYS A 31 4.49 -5.91 -9.12
CA LYS A 31 5.08 -6.76 -8.09
C LYS A 31 4.60 -6.37 -6.69
N THR A 32 4.56 -5.07 -6.40
CA THR A 32 4.13 -4.54 -5.10
C THR A 32 2.65 -4.82 -4.85
N PHE A 33 1.78 -4.56 -5.83
CA PHE A 33 0.35 -4.83 -5.71
C PHE A 33 0.04 -6.31 -5.58
N LYS A 34 0.70 -7.19 -6.36
CA LYS A 34 0.53 -8.65 -6.22
C LYS A 34 0.94 -9.15 -4.84
N ALA A 35 2.06 -8.66 -4.31
CA ALA A 35 2.50 -9.03 -2.96
C ALA A 35 1.49 -8.57 -1.89
N ARG A 36 1.01 -7.32 -1.99
CA ARG A 36 0.01 -6.75 -1.09
C ARG A 36 -1.32 -7.50 -1.18
N GLN A 37 -1.80 -7.78 -2.38
CA GLN A 37 -3.02 -8.57 -2.62
C GLN A 37 -2.93 -9.95 -1.98
N LYS A 38 -1.81 -10.66 -2.16
CA LYS A 38 -1.60 -11.99 -1.55
C LYS A 38 -1.64 -11.92 -0.01
N ALA A 39 -1.05 -10.88 0.58
CA ALA A 39 -1.07 -10.70 2.03
C ALA A 39 -2.49 -10.40 2.54
N ILE A 40 -3.27 -9.58 1.83
CA ILE A 40 -4.68 -9.32 2.16
C ILE A 40 -5.50 -10.62 2.06
N GLN A 41 -5.32 -11.41 1.00
CA GLN A 41 -6.00 -12.70 0.85
C GLN A 41 -5.68 -13.64 2.02
N GLN A 42 -4.42 -13.71 2.43
CA GLN A 42 -4.03 -14.51 3.59
C GLN A 42 -4.67 -14.01 4.89
N LEU A 43 -4.75 -12.69 5.08
CA LEU A 43 -5.42 -12.08 6.23
C LEU A 43 -6.91 -12.44 6.27
N LEU A 44 -7.60 -12.32 5.13
CA LEU A 44 -9.02 -12.65 5.01
C LEU A 44 -9.30 -14.12 5.35
N VAL A 45 -8.40 -15.05 4.99
CA VAL A 45 -8.53 -16.47 5.37
C VAL A 45 -8.57 -16.67 6.90
N TYR A 46 -7.85 -15.85 7.68
CA TYR A 46 -7.96 -15.90 9.15
C TYR A 46 -9.30 -15.35 9.63
N TRP A 47 -9.72 -14.21 9.09
CA TRP A 47 -10.92 -13.51 9.56
C TRP A 47 -12.23 -14.18 9.13
N GLU A 48 -12.30 -14.79 7.96
CA GLU A 48 -13.43 -15.62 7.52
C GLU A 48 -13.68 -16.81 8.45
N LYS A 49 -12.64 -17.27 9.16
CA LYS A 49 -12.73 -18.33 10.18
C LYS A 49 -13.03 -17.81 11.58
N GLY A 50 -13.22 -16.51 11.75
CA GLY A 50 -13.40 -15.85 13.05
C GLY A 50 -12.11 -15.66 13.85
N ASN A 51 -10.94 -15.96 13.28
CA ASN A 51 -9.65 -15.87 13.98
C ASN A 51 -9.03 -14.48 13.81
N LEU A 52 -9.65 -13.45 14.39
CA LEU A 52 -9.21 -12.06 14.30
C LEU A 52 -7.75 -11.88 14.78
N LEU A 53 -7.45 -12.45 15.96
CA LEU A 53 -6.16 -12.33 16.63
C LEU A 53 -5.01 -12.92 15.80
N ASP A 54 -5.25 -14.06 15.15
CA ASP A 54 -4.25 -14.67 14.27
C ASP A 54 -4.00 -13.82 13.02
N GLY A 55 -5.02 -13.11 12.53
CA GLY A 55 -4.83 -12.10 11.48
C GLY A 55 -3.92 -10.95 11.91
N PHE A 56 -4.09 -10.42 13.13
CA PHE A 56 -3.18 -9.38 13.65
C PHE A 56 -1.77 -9.90 13.92
N ARG A 57 -1.64 -11.14 14.43
CA ARG A 57 -0.34 -11.81 14.58
C ARG A 57 0.35 -12.03 13.23
N PHE A 58 -0.42 -12.36 12.19
CA PHE A 58 0.11 -12.44 10.84
C PHE A 58 0.63 -11.07 10.37
N LEU A 59 -0.12 -9.99 10.56
CA LEU A 59 0.33 -8.63 10.20
C LEU A 59 1.62 -8.23 10.93
N SER A 60 1.76 -8.57 12.21
CA SER A 60 2.96 -8.25 12.99
C SER A 60 4.19 -9.04 12.56
N GLN A 61 4.02 -10.18 11.90
CA GLN A 61 5.12 -10.98 11.34
C GLN A 61 5.60 -10.48 9.97
N LEU A 62 4.86 -9.56 9.33
CA LEU A 62 5.25 -9.01 8.04
C LEU A 62 6.45 -8.04 8.19
N PRO A 63 7.31 -7.93 7.16
CA PRO A 63 8.44 -7.01 7.21
C PRO A 63 8.02 -5.54 7.32
N ASN A 64 8.78 -4.76 8.09
CA ASN A 64 8.71 -3.30 8.10
C ASN A 64 8.92 -2.72 6.69
N GLY A 65 8.26 -1.60 6.40
CA GLY A 65 8.18 -0.97 5.08
C GLY A 65 7.16 -1.59 4.12
N LYS A 66 6.57 -2.74 4.46
CA LYS A 66 5.49 -3.38 3.68
C LYS A 66 4.21 -3.52 4.48
N ARG A 67 4.31 -3.77 5.79
CA ARG A 67 3.14 -4.02 6.64
C ARG A 67 2.31 -2.76 6.90
N GLU A 68 2.93 -1.59 6.97
CA GLU A 68 2.27 -0.31 7.23
C GLU A 68 1.20 -0.02 6.19
N ALA A 69 1.51 -0.28 4.92
CA ALA A 69 0.56 -0.17 3.83
C ALA A 69 -0.63 -1.13 4.02
N LEU A 70 -0.39 -2.37 4.46
CA LEU A 70 -1.46 -3.32 4.72
C LEU A 70 -2.31 -2.94 5.95
N VAL A 71 -1.67 -2.46 7.00
CA VAL A 71 -2.36 -1.94 8.20
C VAL A 71 -3.24 -0.76 7.81
N VAL A 72 -2.75 0.14 6.95
CA VAL A 72 -3.55 1.25 6.40
C VAL A 72 -4.78 0.76 5.62
N ASP A 73 -4.66 -0.28 4.79
CA ASP A 73 -5.82 -0.84 4.10
C ASP A 73 -6.82 -1.40 5.09
N VAL A 74 -6.33 -2.18 6.04
CA VAL A 74 -7.13 -2.81 7.10
C VAL A 74 -7.90 -1.75 7.87
N LEU A 75 -7.23 -0.75 8.45
CA LEU A 75 -7.87 0.30 9.22
C LEU A 75 -8.91 1.09 8.41
N ARG A 76 -8.71 1.26 7.10
CA ARG A 76 -9.66 1.98 6.22
C ARG A 76 -10.93 1.21 5.89
N ILE A 77 -10.83 -0.10 5.73
CA ILE A 77 -11.92 -0.92 5.17
C ILE A 77 -12.64 -1.75 6.22
N THR A 78 -12.05 -1.88 7.40
CA THR A 78 -12.44 -2.87 8.40
C THR A 78 -13.27 -2.22 9.49
N ASP A 79 -14.52 -2.65 9.63
CA ASP A 79 -15.35 -2.31 10.78
C ASP A 79 -14.98 -3.24 11.95
N PHE A 80 -14.07 -2.77 12.81
CA PHE A 80 -13.61 -3.52 13.97
C PHE A 80 -14.70 -3.75 15.01
N GLN A 81 -15.70 -2.88 15.09
CA GLN A 81 -16.83 -3.06 15.98
C GLN A 81 -17.69 -4.25 15.52
N ALA A 82 -17.98 -4.33 14.22
CA ALA A 82 -18.70 -5.45 13.63
C ALA A 82 -17.92 -6.77 13.69
N LEU A 83 -16.59 -6.71 13.61
CA LEU A 83 -15.70 -7.87 13.72
C LEU A 83 -15.48 -8.36 15.16
N GLY A 84 -16.04 -7.67 16.16
CA GLY A 84 -15.92 -8.07 17.56
C GLY A 84 -14.50 -7.87 18.12
N LEU A 85 -13.82 -6.80 17.72
CA LEU A 85 -12.53 -6.43 18.29
C LEU A 85 -12.64 -6.29 19.81
N ASP A 86 -11.90 -7.13 20.53
CA ASP A 86 -11.83 -7.15 21.98
C ASP A 86 -10.53 -6.53 22.49
N LEU A 87 -10.36 -6.54 23.81
CA LEU A 87 -9.17 -5.97 24.45
C LEU A 87 -7.89 -6.69 24.03
N GLU A 88 -7.92 -8.01 23.85
CA GLU A 88 -6.75 -8.78 23.39
C GLU A 88 -6.36 -8.34 21.98
N GLY A 89 -7.34 -8.20 21.08
CA GLY A 89 -7.14 -7.67 19.74
C GLY A 89 -6.53 -6.27 19.74
N CYS A 90 -6.98 -5.38 20.63
CA CYS A 90 -6.38 -4.06 20.79
C CYS A 90 -4.89 -4.12 21.16
N THR A 91 -4.48 -5.06 22.01
CA THR A 91 -3.04 -5.22 22.35
C THR A 91 -2.19 -5.63 21.16
N LEU A 92 -2.77 -6.31 20.17
CA LEU A 92 -2.09 -6.69 18.93
C LEU A 92 -2.15 -5.58 17.87
N LEU A 93 -3.25 -4.84 17.79
CA LEU A 93 -3.47 -3.79 16.80
C LEU A 93 -2.73 -2.50 17.14
N LEU A 94 -2.72 -2.07 18.40
CA LEU A 94 -2.09 -0.80 18.81
C LEU A 94 -0.61 -0.68 18.42
N PRO A 95 0.25 -1.70 18.60
CA PRO A 95 1.63 -1.65 18.10
C PRO A 95 1.70 -1.38 16.60
N LEU A 96 0.85 -2.02 15.80
CA LEU A 96 0.78 -1.79 14.35
C LEU A 96 0.35 -0.36 14.01
N VAL A 97 -0.57 0.22 14.78
CA VAL A 97 -1.02 1.61 14.63
C VAL A 97 0.09 2.59 14.99
N THR A 98 0.86 2.33 16.05
CA THR A 98 1.96 3.23 16.46
C THR A 98 3.06 3.37 15.40
N GLU A 99 3.24 2.35 14.56
CA GLU A 99 4.16 2.43 13.42
C GLU A 99 3.70 3.41 12.34
N LEU A 100 2.39 3.62 12.21
CA LEU A 100 1.84 4.62 11.29
C LEU A 100 2.14 6.04 11.76
N LEU A 101 2.18 6.27 13.08
CA LEU A 101 2.44 7.58 13.68
C LEU A 101 3.86 8.08 13.44
N VAL A 102 4.81 7.18 13.19
CA VAL A 102 6.21 7.51 12.85
C VAL A 102 6.48 7.50 11.34
N SER A 103 5.44 7.28 10.53
CA SER A 103 5.54 7.25 9.08
C SER A 103 5.89 8.61 8.49
N LYS A 104 6.61 8.62 7.37
CA LYS A 104 6.86 9.83 6.57
C LYS A 104 5.67 10.23 5.71
N PHE A 105 4.67 9.35 5.59
CA PHE A 105 3.47 9.60 4.80
C PHE A 105 2.38 10.18 5.71
N GLU A 106 2.03 11.45 5.50
CA GLU A 106 0.99 12.16 6.26
C GLU A 106 -0.34 11.39 6.35
N MET A 107 -0.76 10.78 5.24
CA MET A 107 -1.97 9.96 5.16
C MET A 107 -1.96 8.75 6.11
N TYR A 108 -0.77 8.22 6.45
CA TYR A 108 -0.64 7.10 7.38
C TYR A 108 -0.79 7.60 8.82
N VAL A 109 -0.18 8.76 9.12
CA VAL A 109 -0.27 9.40 10.43
C VAL A 109 -1.72 9.75 10.77
N ILE A 110 -2.44 10.39 9.83
CA ILE A 110 -3.87 10.75 10.01
C ILE A 110 -4.70 9.51 10.35
N LEU A 111 -4.54 8.44 9.58
CA LEU A 111 -5.30 7.21 9.81
C LEU A 111 -4.92 6.52 11.13
N GLY A 112 -3.68 6.69 11.61
CA GLY A 112 -3.27 6.16 12.91
C GLY A 112 -3.84 6.93 14.10
N THR A 113 -4.40 8.12 13.86
CA THR A 113 -5.02 8.96 14.89
C THR A 113 -6.55 8.98 14.86
N ASP A 114 -7.16 8.52 13.76
CA ASP A 114 -8.60 8.36 13.58
C ASP A 114 -9.12 7.11 14.34
#